data_AF-A0AAE1KUZ1-F1
#
_entry.id   AF-A0AAE1KUZ1-F1
#
_cell.length_a   1.000
_cell.length_b   1.000
_cell.length_c   1.000
_cell.angle_alpha   90.00
_cell.angle_beta   90.00
_cell.angle_gamma   90.00
#
_symmetry.space_group_name_H-M   'P 1'
#
loop_
_entity.id
_entity.type
_entity.pdbx_description
1 polymer ?
#
loop_
_entity_poly.entity_id
_entity_poly.type
_entity_poly.pdbx_seq_one_letter_code
_entity_poly.pdbx_strand_id
1 'polypeptide(L)'
;MAPDELQGIDTRLREAISRCCNVQLSDDAWTQASLPLCLGGIGTRRMADVALPAYISSMDATRELVCQINLCENDNAPVLQLSSMEDFKNQQCPNFKIDPDTSLTQCHLDEESSTARSNDLLSRANQVDRARLLAEHPHTVAPGYPPYLLSASACWCLTMLCI
;
A
#
# COMPACT_ATOMS: atom_id res chain seq x y z
N MET A 1 14.41 -3.58 12.45
CA MET A 1 14.24 -2.13 12.60
C MET A 1 13.17 -1.93 13.64
N ALA A 2 13.43 -1.14 14.69
CA ALA A 2 12.42 -0.95 15.73
C ALA A 2 11.26 -0.10 15.16
N PRO A 3 10.00 -0.35 15.57
CA PRO A 3 8.84 0.39 15.06
C PRO A 3 8.98 1.91 15.25
N ASP A 4 9.64 2.34 16.33
CA ASP A 4 9.91 3.74 16.65
C ASP A 4 10.82 4.43 15.62
N GLU A 5 11.74 3.69 14.99
CA GLU A 5 12.65 4.25 13.98
C GLU A 5 11.90 4.59 12.69
N LEU A 6 10.98 3.71 12.27
CA LEU A 6 10.15 3.93 11.08
C LEU A 6 9.25 5.16 11.26
N GLN A 7 8.61 5.26 12.42
CA GLN A 7 7.78 6.42 12.77
C GLN A 7 8.59 7.72 12.84
N GLY A 8 9.83 7.65 13.33
CA GLY A 8 10.75 8.78 13.35
C GLY A 8 11.09 9.30 11.94
N ILE A 9 11.27 8.40 10.97
CA ILE A 9 11.48 8.77 9.56
C ILE A 9 10.21 9.40 8.98
N ASP A 10 9.05 8.78 9.20
CA ASP A 10 7.76 9.29 8.70
C ASP A 10 7.41 10.67 9.25
N THR A 11 7.74 10.92 10.52
CA THR A 11 7.57 12.24 11.16
C THR A 11 8.41 13.30 10.45
N ARG A 12 9.69 13.01 10.19
CA ARG A 12 10.59 13.94 9.47
C ARG A 12 10.14 14.16 8.04
N LEU A 13 9.63 13.13 7.37
CA LEU A 13 9.07 13.24 6.02
C LEU A 13 7.84 14.14 6.01
N ARG A 14 6.91 13.96 6.95
CA ARG A 14 5.73 14.83 7.12
C ARG A 14 6.14 16.28 7.36
N GLU A 15 7.12 16.52 8.22
CA GLU A 15 7.64 17.86 8.47
C GLU A 15 8.25 18.50 7.22
N ALA A 16 9.05 17.74 6.47
CA ALA A 16 9.67 18.22 5.23
C ALA A 16 8.61 18.61 4.20
N ILE A 17 7.60 17.78 3.98
CA ILE A 17 6.50 18.07 3.04
C ILE A 17 5.70 19.29 3.51
N SER A 18 5.39 19.36 4.81
CA SER A 18 4.68 20.49 5.41
C SER A 18 5.43 21.81 5.17
N ARG A 19 6.75 21.81 5.33
CA ARG A 19 7.61 22.99 5.08
C ARG A 19 7.69 23.34 3.59
N CYS A 20 7.91 22.36 2.72
CA CYS A 20 8.04 22.59 1.28
C CYS A 20 6.74 23.11 0.66
N CYS A 21 5.59 22.58 1.09
CA CYS A 21 4.28 22.96 0.58
C CYS A 21 3.64 24.12 1.36
N ASN A 22 4.27 24.59 2.45
CA ASN A 22 3.73 25.60 3.36
C ASN A 22 2.31 25.27 3.84
N VAL A 23 2.06 24.00 4.17
CA VAL A 23 0.78 23.50 4.68
C VAL A 23 0.98 22.78 6.00
N GLN A 24 -0.05 22.79 6.84
CA GLN A 24 -0.08 21.92 8.02
C GLN A 24 -0.87 20.66 7.68
N LEU A 25 -0.18 19.52 7.62
CA LEU A 25 -0.83 18.23 7.42
C LEU A 25 -1.37 17.74 8.76
N SER A 26 -2.69 17.65 8.90
CA SER A 26 -3.34 16.87 9.97
C SER A 26 -3.07 15.38 9.79
N ASP A 27 -3.44 14.54 10.76
CA ASP A 27 -3.21 13.08 10.64
C ASP A 27 -3.99 12.46 9.47
N ASP A 28 -5.18 12.98 9.18
CA ASP A 28 -6.00 12.57 8.04
C ASP A 28 -5.42 13.07 6.73
N ALA A 29 -4.96 14.33 6.68
CA ALA A 29 -4.29 14.87 5.51
C ALA A 29 -2.96 14.16 5.24
N TRP A 30 -2.25 13.74 6.29
CA TRP A 30 -1.04 12.93 6.19
C TRP A 30 -1.35 11.53 5.67
N THR A 31 -2.41 10.91 6.17
CA THR A 31 -2.87 9.60 5.70
C THR A 31 -3.30 9.68 4.23
N GLN A 32 -4.08 10.70 3.85
CA GLN A 32 -4.47 10.94 2.46
C GLN A 32 -3.23 11.21 1.58
N ALA A 33 -2.30 12.05 2.03
CA ALA A 33 -1.06 12.32 1.30
C ALA A 33 -0.27 11.04 1.01
N SER A 34 -0.27 10.09 1.95
CA SER A 34 0.42 8.81 1.78
C SER A 34 -0.22 7.83 0.79
N LEU A 35 -1.48 8.07 0.40
CA LEU A 35 -2.14 7.26 -0.62
C LEU A 35 -1.48 7.46 -1.99
N PRO A 36 -1.54 6.45 -2.88
CA PRO A 36 -1.14 6.62 -4.27
C PRO A 36 -2.02 7.67 -4.97
N LEU A 37 -1.51 8.24 -6.06
CA LEU A 37 -2.20 9.27 -6.84
C LEU A 37 -3.58 8.81 -7.34
N CYS A 38 -3.71 7.54 -7.72
CA CYS A 38 -4.97 6.96 -8.16
C CYS A 38 -6.05 6.87 -7.06
N LEU A 39 -5.68 7.05 -5.79
CA LEU A 39 -6.60 7.08 -4.64
C LEU A 39 -6.70 8.49 -4.02
N GLY A 40 -6.26 9.54 -4.73
CA GLY A 40 -6.35 10.93 -4.26
C GLY A 40 -5.28 11.33 -3.24
N GLY A 41 -4.12 10.67 -3.26
CA GLY A 41 -2.95 11.09 -2.48
C GLY A 41 -1.84 11.71 -3.33
N ILE A 42 -0.76 12.15 -2.67
CA ILE A 42 0.46 12.63 -3.35
C ILE A 42 1.46 11.48 -3.62
N GLY A 43 1.20 10.29 -3.08
CA GLY A 43 2.06 9.12 -3.26
C GLY A 43 3.24 9.06 -2.30
N THR A 44 3.19 9.76 -1.16
CA THR A 44 4.29 9.73 -0.19
C THR A 44 4.26 8.45 0.63
N ARG A 45 5.02 7.44 0.21
CA ARG A 45 5.12 6.17 0.93
C ARG A 45 5.66 6.37 2.35
N ARG A 46 4.87 5.97 3.35
CA ARG A 46 5.29 5.90 4.75
C ARG A 46 6.13 4.65 4.96
N MET A 47 7.26 4.79 5.63
CA MET A 47 8.18 3.69 5.92
C MET A 47 7.52 2.65 6.83
N ALA A 48 6.70 3.09 7.79
CA ALA A 48 5.91 2.19 8.63
C ALA A 48 4.91 1.34 7.81
N ASP A 49 4.39 1.88 6.70
CA ASP A 49 3.47 1.13 5.84
C ASP A 49 4.21 0.12 4.95
N VAL A 50 5.41 0.47 4.46
CA VAL A 50 6.15 -0.33 3.48
C VAL A 50 6.94 -1.48 4.11
N ALA A 51 7.40 -1.31 5.35
CA ALA A 51 8.33 -2.25 5.98
C ALA A 51 7.76 -3.69 6.05
N LEU A 52 6.50 -3.84 6.44
CA LEU A 52 5.86 -5.14 6.60
C LEU A 52 5.53 -5.84 5.26
N PRO A 53 4.90 -5.18 4.26
CA PRO A 53 4.77 -5.70 2.90
C PRO A 53 6.10 -6.12 2.25
N ALA A 54 7.14 -5.30 2.42
CA ALA A 54 8.47 -5.59 1.89
C ALA A 54 9.07 -6.84 2.55
N TYR A 55 8.91 -7.00 3.86
CA TYR A 55 9.37 -8.18 4.57
C TYR A 55 8.63 -9.45 4.13
N ILE A 56 7.29 -9.42 4.10
CA ILE A 56 6.45 -10.57 3.70
C ILE A 56 6.77 -11.01 2.27
N SER A 57 6.84 -10.05 1.34
CA SER A 57 7.15 -10.36 -0.06
C SER A 57 8.57 -10.89 -0.27
N SER A 58 9.55 -10.39 0.49
CA SER A 58 10.91 -10.93 0.47
C SER A 58 10.97 -12.35 1.03
N MET A 59 10.22 -12.63 2.10
CA MET A 59 10.14 -13.99 2.66
C MET A 59 9.50 -14.95 1.66
N ASP A 60 8.41 -14.53 1.02
CA ASP A 60 7.73 -15.37 0.04
C ASP A 60 8.59 -15.65 -1.18
N ALA A 61 9.23 -14.61 -1.74
CA ALA A 61 10.12 -14.74 -2.89
C ALA A 61 11.36 -15.62 -2.62
N THR A 62 11.84 -15.65 -1.37
CA THR A 62 13.00 -16.47 -1.00
C THR A 62 12.63 -17.83 -0.41
N ARG A 63 11.34 -18.10 -0.17
CA ARG A 63 10.83 -19.30 0.49
C ARG A 63 11.36 -20.58 -0.15
N GLU A 64 11.25 -20.69 -1.47
CA GLU A 64 11.69 -21.89 -2.20
C GLU A 64 13.20 -22.12 -2.04
N LEU A 65 14.01 -21.06 -2.22
CA LEU A 65 15.46 -21.13 -2.08
C LEU A 65 15.88 -21.49 -0.66
N VAL A 66 15.24 -20.89 0.35
CA VAL A 66 15.50 -21.18 1.77
C VAL A 66 15.17 -22.64 2.08
N CYS A 67 14.06 -23.18 1.57
CA CYS A 67 13.71 -24.58 1.73
C CYS A 67 14.73 -25.52 1.07
N GLN A 68 15.20 -25.18 -0.13
CA GLN A 68 16.22 -25.96 -0.85
C GLN A 68 17.56 -25.99 -0.12
N ILE A 69 18.02 -24.85 0.41
CA ILE A 69 19.31 -24.75 1.12
C ILE A 69 19.25 -25.46 2.47
N ASN A 70 18.18 -25.23 3.23
CA ASN A 70 18.06 -25.75 4.59
C ASN A 70 17.56 -27.20 4.65
N LEU A 71 17.35 -27.85 3.50
CA LEU A 71 16.79 -29.20 3.41
C LEU A 71 15.54 -29.34 4.29
N CYS A 72 14.69 -28.31 4.30
CA CYS A 72 13.50 -28.31 5.13
C CYS A 72 12.57 -29.42 4.64
N GLU A 73 12.56 -30.57 5.33
CA GLU A 73 11.37 -31.40 5.40
C GLU A 73 10.24 -30.49 5.89
N ASN A 74 9.09 -30.55 5.22
CA ASN A 74 7.94 -29.63 5.20
C ASN A 74 7.40 -29.05 6.54
N ASP A 75 8.00 -29.29 7.70
CA ASP A 75 7.35 -29.11 9.00
C ASP A 75 7.58 -27.77 9.71
N ASN A 76 8.63 -26.97 9.40
CA ASN A 76 8.94 -25.77 10.21
C ASN A 76 9.10 -24.44 9.44
N ALA A 77 8.96 -24.44 8.11
CA ALA A 77 8.99 -23.22 7.30
C ALA A 77 7.79 -22.23 7.48
N PRO A 78 6.61 -22.55 8.07
CA PRO A 78 5.47 -21.63 8.02
C PRO A 78 5.30 -20.67 9.22
N VAL A 79 6.00 -20.83 10.36
CA VAL A 79 5.65 -20.09 11.59
C VAL A 79 5.86 -18.58 11.48
N LEU A 80 7.01 -18.13 10.94
CA LEU A 80 7.32 -16.70 10.81
C LEU A 80 6.48 -16.01 9.71
N GLN A 81 6.09 -16.77 8.68
CA GLN A 81 5.28 -16.23 7.59
C GLN A 81 3.83 -16.01 8.06
N LEU A 82 3.27 -16.96 8.81
CA LEU A 82 1.95 -16.84 9.41
C LEU A 82 1.85 -15.65 10.38
N SER A 83 2.82 -15.48 11.30
CA SER A 83 2.80 -14.38 12.26
C SER A 83 2.88 -13.00 11.58
N SER A 84 3.73 -12.88 10.55
CA SER A 84 3.88 -11.61 9.82
C SER A 84 2.64 -11.25 9.02
N MET A 85 1.93 -12.25 8.49
CA MET A 85 0.66 -12.04 7.79
C MET A 85 -0.48 -11.69 8.76
N GLU A 86 -0.49 -12.25 9.96
CA GLU A 86 -1.40 -11.83 11.03
C GLU A 86 -1.15 -10.39 11.44
N ASP A 87 0.11 -9.99 11.60
CA ASP A 87 0.49 -8.60 11.87
C ASP A 87 0.01 -7.66 10.75
N PHE A 88 0.16 -8.07 9.48
CA PHE A 88 -0.31 -7.26 8.36
C PHE A 88 -1.82 -7.06 8.36
N LYS A 89 -2.58 -8.13 8.67
CA LYS A 89 -4.04 -8.03 8.82
C LYS A 89 -4.42 -7.10 9.95
N ASN A 90 -3.81 -7.28 11.11
CA ASN A 90 -4.14 -6.53 12.31
C ASN A 90 -3.79 -5.04 12.17
N GLN A 91 -2.70 -4.72 11.48
CA GLN A 91 -2.16 -3.36 11.43
C GLN A 91 -2.56 -2.57 10.17
N GLN A 92 -2.72 -3.23 9.02
CA GLN A 92 -2.82 -2.54 7.72
C GLN A 92 -4.06 -2.90 6.91
N CYS A 93 -4.50 -4.16 6.94
CA CYS A 93 -5.68 -4.58 6.18
C CYS A 93 -6.47 -5.72 6.86
N PRO A 94 -7.41 -5.39 7.77
CA PRO A 94 -8.17 -6.39 8.54
C PRO A 94 -8.98 -7.36 7.68
N ASN A 95 -9.42 -6.90 6.51
CA ASN A 95 -10.25 -7.68 5.57
C ASN A 95 -9.42 -8.43 4.52
N PHE A 96 -8.08 -8.42 4.62
CA PHE A 96 -7.23 -9.11 3.65
C PHE A 96 -7.50 -10.61 3.64
N LYS A 97 -7.80 -11.16 2.46
CA LYS A 97 -8.05 -12.59 2.27
C LYS A 97 -6.76 -13.28 1.87
N ILE A 98 -6.42 -14.36 2.57
CA ILE A 98 -5.30 -15.22 2.21
C ILE A 98 -5.91 -16.40 1.47
N ASP A 99 -5.80 -16.39 0.14
CA ASP A 99 -6.05 -17.54 -0.71
C ASP A 99 -4.69 -18.22 -1.02
N PRO A 100 -4.58 -19.56 -1.09
CA PRO A 100 -3.37 -20.24 -1.56
C PRO A 100 -2.79 -19.70 -2.87
N ASP A 101 -3.62 -19.16 -3.78
CA ASP A 101 -3.17 -18.57 -5.04
C ASP A 101 -2.87 -17.06 -4.95
N THR A 102 -2.95 -16.46 -3.75
CA THR A 102 -2.72 -15.02 -3.56
C THR A 102 -1.23 -14.70 -3.77
N SER A 103 -0.96 -13.84 -4.74
CA SER A 103 0.38 -13.29 -4.97
C SER A 103 0.81 -12.43 -3.76
N LEU A 104 1.79 -12.88 -2.98
CA LEU A 104 2.34 -12.12 -1.85
C LEU A 104 3.41 -11.10 -2.30
N THR A 105 3.32 -10.63 -3.54
CA THR A 105 4.20 -9.57 -4.02
C THR A 105 3.94 -8.27 -3.26
N GLN A 106 5.01 -7.49 -3.05
CA GLN A 106 4.90 -6.21 -2.36
C GLN A 106 3.87 -5.29 -3.02
N CYS A 107 3.81 -5.29 -4.36
CA CYS A 107 2.86 -4.49 -5.13
C CYS A 107 1.40 -4.78 -4.73
N HIS A 108 1.04 -6.06 -4.63
CA HIS A 108 -0.31 -6.46 -4.25
C HIS A 108 -0.65 -6.07 -2.81
N LEU A 109 0.29 -6.31 -1.87
CA LEU A 109 0.10 -5.94 -0.46
C LEU A 109 -0.02 -4.41 -0.26
N ASP A 110 0.77 -3.63 -1.01
CA ASP A 110 0.69 -2.16 -1.01
C ASP A 110 -0.67 -1.68 -1.57
N GLU A 111 -1.17 -2.30 -2.63
CA GLU A 111 -2.47 -1.97 -3.24
C GLU A 111 -3.63 -2.26 -2.28
N GLU A 112 -3.64 -3.43 -1.65
CA GLU A 112 -4.67 -3.82 -0.68
C GLU A 112 -4.66 -2.92 0.56
N SER A 113 -3.48 -2.64 1.11
CA SER A 113 -3.36 -1.76 2.29
C SER A 113 -3.73 -0.31 1.99
N SER A 114 -3.32 0.23 0.83
CA SER A 114 -3.69 1.60 0.43
C SER A 114 -5.18 1.73 0.13
N THR A 115 -5.79 0.72 -0.50
CA THR A 115 -7.24 0.67 -0.72
C THR A 115 -8.01 0.61 0.59
N ALA A 116 -7.57 -0.24 1.54
CA ALA A 116 -8.17 -0.30 2.87
C ALA A 116 -8.12 1.04 3.61
N ARG A 117 -6.98 1.75 3.56
CA ARG A 117 -6.84 3.08 4.16
C ARG A 117 -7.70 4.15 3.46
N SER A 118 -7.80 4.12 2.14
CA SER A 118 -8.70 5.03 1.40
C SER A 118 -10.15 4.83 1.82
N ASN A 119 -10.59 3.58 1.92
CA ASN A 119 -11.93 3.23 2.38
C ASN A 119 -12.18 3.65 3.84
N ASP A 120 -11.20 3.48 4.73
CA ASP A 120 -11.26 3.98 6.12
C ASP A 120 -11.45 5.49 6.15
N LEU A 121 -10.62 6.24 5.42
CA LEU A 121 -10.73 7.71 5.29
C LEU A 121 -12.11 8.12 4.78
N LEU A 122 -12.62 7.47 3.74
CA LEU A 122 -13.94 7.73 3.18
C LEU A 122 -15.08 7.41 4.15
N SER A 123 -14.92 6.42 5.02
CA SER A 123 -15.94 5.98 5.97
C SER A 123 -16.14 6.98 7.11
N ARG A 124 -15.07 7.67 7.53
CA ARG A 124 -15.06 8.63 8.64
C ARG A 124 -15.09 10.09 8.20
N ALA A 125 -14.92 10.37 6.91
CA ALA A 125 -14.96 11.72 6.35
C ALA A 125 -16.35 12.38 6.48
N ASN A 126 -16.37 13.68 6.76
CA ASN A 126 -17.58 14.49 6.65
C ASN A 126 -17.96 14.69 5.17
N GLN A 127 -19.12 15.31 4.91
CA GLN A 127 -19.62 15.48 3.54
C GLN A 127 -18.67 16.25 2.61
N VAL A 128 -17.94 17.25 3.14
CA VAL A 128 -17.00 18.07 2.36
C VAL A 128 -15.73 17.30 2.04
N ASP A 129 -15.12 16.66 3.05
CA ASP A 129 -13.91 15.85 2.88
C ASP A 129 -14.19 14.63 1.99
N ARG A 130 -15.38 14.03 2.12
CA ARG A 130 -15.81 12.92 1.27
C ARG A 130 -15.98 13.36 -0.18
N ALA A 131 -16.53 14.56 -0.42
CA ALA A 131 -16.61 15.12 -1.77
C ALA A 131 -15.21 15.38 -2.35
N ARG A 132 -14.26 15.91 -1.55
CA ARG A 132 -12.86 16.08 -1.97
C ARG A 132 -12.22 14.75 -2.36
N LEU A 133 -12.28 13.76 -1.46
CA LEU A 133 -11.71 12.42 -1.70
C LEU A 133 -12.28 11.80 -2.97
N LEU A 134 -13.61 11.83 -3.15
CA LEU A 134 -14.26 11.25 -4.33
C LEU A 134 -13.97 12.00 -5.64
N ALA A 135 -13.76 13.31 -5.60
CA ALA A 135 -13.40 14.08 -6.79
C ALA A 135 -12.00 13.73 -7.32
N GLU A 136 -11.13 13.26 -6.43
CA GLU A 136 -9.76 12.86 -6.75
C GLU A 136 -9.64 11.38 -7.15
N HIS A 137 -10.67 10.56 -6.88
CA HIS A 137 -10.74 9.21 -7.44
C HIS A 137 -11.07 9.32 -8.94
N PRO A 138 -10.19 8.86 -9.85
CA PRO A 138 -10.53 8.78 -11.26
C PRO A 138 -11.79 7.93 -11.38
N HIS A 139 -12.81 8.46 -12.05
CA HIS A 139 -14.12 7.81 -12.22
C HIS A 139 -13.94 6.31 -12.43
N THR A 140 -14.43 5.52 -11.48
CA THR A 140 -14.55 4.07 -11.61
C THR A 140 -15.16 3.77 -12.97
N VAL A 141 -14.42 3.01 -13.77
CA VAL A 141 -14.89 2.48 -15.04
C VAL A 141 -16.26 1.86 -14.83
N ALA A 142 -17.20 2.19 -15.71
CA ALA A 142 -18.57 1.67 -15.68
C ALA A 142 -18.56 0.14 -15.52
N PRO A 143 -19.52 -0.44 -14.76
CA PRO A 143 -19.58 -1.89 -14.55
C PRO A 143 -19.70 -2.60 -15.90
N GLY A 144 -18.66 -3.36 -16.28
CA GLY A 144 -18.61 -4.08 -17.56
C GLY A 144 -17.23 -4.16 -18.22
N TYR A 145 -16.21 -3.46 -17.73
CA TYR A 145 -14.86 -3.55 -18.28
C TYR A 145 -13.94 -4.43 -17.43
N PRO A 146 -13.18 -5.36 -18.06
CA PRO A 146 -12.29 -6.23 -17.34
C PRO A 146 -11.05 -5.50 -16.79
N PRO A 147 -10.53 -5.90 -15.61
CA PRO A 147 -9.50 -5.17 -14.87
C PRO A 147 -8.09 -5.21 -15.50
N TYR A 148 -7.87 -6.01 -16.55
CA TYR A 148 -6.54 -6.19 -17.15
C TYR A 148 -6.12 -5.13 -18.20
N LEU A 149 -6.93 -4.10 -18.45
CA LEU A 149 -6.59 -3.04 -19.42
C LEU A 149 -6.02 -1.75 -18.81
N LEU A 150 -5.89 -1.66 -17.48
CA LEU A 150 -5.36 -0.45 -16.82
C LEU A 150 -3.84 -0.48 -16.57
N SER A 151 -3.15 -1.61 -16.76
CA SER A 151 -1.68 -1.62 -16.78
C SER A 151 -1.10 -1.11 -18.12
N ALA A 152 -1.93 -0.99 -19.16
CA ALA A 152 -1.50 -0.54 -20.48
C ALA A 152 -1.88 0.91 -20.81
N SER A 153 -2.86 1.52 -20.14
CA SER A 153 -3.34 2.87 -20.48
C SER A 153 -2.66 4.01 -19.72
N ALA A 154 -1.96 3.74 -18.62
CA ALA A 154 -1.09 4.73 -17.97
C ALA A 154 0.25 4.95 -18.73
N CYS A 155 0.61 4.06 -19.67
CA CYS A 155 1.83 4.17 -20.46
C CYS A 155 1.67 4.97 -21.77
N TRP A 156 0.46 5.37 -22.15
CA TRP A 156 0.21 6.05 -23.44
C TRP A 156 0.12 7.58 -23.37
N CYS A 157 0.22 8.18 -22.18
CA CYS A 157 0.23 9.64 -22.05
C CYS A 157 1.63 10.26 -22.17
N LEU A 158 2.71 9.47 -22.14
CA LEU A 158 4.09 9.98 -22.29
C LEU A 158 4.70 9.84 -23.70
N THR A 159 3.99 9.27 -24.67
CA THR A 159 4.52 9.07 -26.05
C THR A 159 3.93 10.04 -27.08
N MET A 160 3.25 11.10 -26.65
CA MET A 160 2.66 12.15 -27.52
C MET A 160 3.10 13.56 -27.11
N LEU A 161 4.36 13.70 -26.64
CA LEU A 161 4.99 15.02 -26.48
C LEU A 161 6.49 15.02 -26.86
N CYS A 162 6.85 14.22 -27.86
CA CYS A 162 8.11 14.33 -28.60
C CYS A 162 7.84 13.97 -30.07
N ILE A 163 7.35 14.95 -30.84
CA ILE A 163 7.67 15.33 -32.23
C ILE A 163 6.97 16.66 -32.49
#